data_AF-A0A0B5ALV1-F1
#
_entry.id   AF-A0A0B5ALV1-F1
#
_cell.length_a   1.000
_cell.length_b   1.000
_cell.length_c   1.000
_cell.angle_alpha   90.00
_cell.angle_beta   90.00
_cell.angle_gamma   90.00
#
_symmetry.space_group_name_H-M   'P 1'
#
loop_
_entity.id
_entity.type
_entity.pdbx_description
1 polymer ?
#
loop_
_entity_poly.entity_id
_entity_poly.type
_entity_poly.pdbx_seq_one_letter_code
_entity_poly.pdbx_strand_id
1 'polypeptide(L)'
;MRKKVQAFEEIKKKYVRMALETNKIVTTAKTAGVHRSTLTAWMNEYGDEVREEMEAEVESGEVLPLEKSGDYYKQQYERAMRLLGEKELEIAVLKDLVKKRPY
;
A
#
# COMPACT_ATOMS: atom_id res chain seq x y z
N MET A 1 0.46 9.01 34.43
CA MET A 1 -0.05 7.68 33.99
C MET A 1 -0.87 7.73 32.70
N ARG A 2 -1.73 8.74 32.47
CA ARG A 2 -2.63 8.82 31.28
C ARG A 2 -1.93 8.69 29.91
N LYS A 3 -0.78 9.33 29.68
CA LYS A 3 -0.06 9.25 28.40
C LYS A 3 0.42 7.85 28.01
N LYS A 4 0.75 6.99 28.98
CA LYS A 4 1.20 5.61 28.71
C LYS A 4 0.05 4.70 28.26
N VAL A 5 -1.16 4.97 28.76
CA VAL A 5 -2.37 4.24 28.39
C VAL A 5 -2.79 4.62 26.97
N GLN A 6 -2.78 5.91 26.66
CA GLN A 6 -3.09 6.42 25.33
C GLN A 6 -2.10 5.89 24.27
N ALA A 7 -0.80 5.90 24.55
CA ALA A 7 0.19 5.31 23.64
C ALA A 7 -0.03 3.81 23.37
N PHE A 8 -0.59 3.08 24.35
CA PHE A 8 -0.91 1.67 24.18
C PHE A 8 -2.17 1.47 23.32
N GLU A 9 -3.17 2.34 23.47
CA GLU A 9 -4.38 2.36 22.62
C GLU A 9 -4.03 2.65 21.16
N GLU A 10 -3.16 3.63 20.91
CA GLU A 10 -2.66 3.94 19.56
C GLU A 10 -1.96 2.74 18.91
N ILE A 11 -1.17 1.99 19.69
CA ILE A 11 -0.51 0.78 19.19
C ILE A 11 -1.54 -0.29 18.82
N LYS A 12 -2.58 -0.49 19.63
CA LYS A 12 -3.66 -1.43 19.30
C LYS A 12 -4.36 -1.04 18.01
N LYS A 13 -4.76 0.24 17.87
CA LYS A 13 -5.41 0.79 16.68
C LYS A 13 -4.55 0.59 15.43
N LYS A 14 -3.23 0.81 15.52
CA LYS A 14 -2.29 0.55 14.42
C LYS A 14 -2.30 -0.91 13.95
N TYR A 15 -2.34 -1.87 14.88
CA TYR A 15 -2.40 -3.29 14.51
C TYR A 15 -3.79 -3.70 13.98
N VAL A 16 -4.85 -3.07 14.48
CA VAL A 16 -6.21 -3.24 13.93
C VAL A 16 -6.27 -2.72 12.49
N ARG A 17 -5.75 -1.51 12.22
CA ARG A 17 -5.63 -0.95 10.87
C ARG A 17 -4.90 -1.92 9.94
N MET A 18 -3.71 -2.36 10.33
CA MET A 18 -2.92 -3.33 9.54
C MET A 18 -3.68 -4.65 9.28
N ALA A 19 -4.49 -5.12 10.23
CA ALA A 19 -5.29 -6.33 10.05
C ALA A 19 -6.45 -6.11 9.06
N LEU A 20 -7.10 -4.94 9.08
CA LEU A 20 -8.16 -4.55 8.15
C LEU A 20 -7.61 -4.37 6.73
N GLU A 21 -6.47 -3.69 6.59
CA GLU A 21 -5.76 -3.43 5.34
C GLU A 21 -5.33 -4.71 4.60
N THR A 22 -4.82 -5.70 5.36
CA THR A 22 -4.21 -6.91 4.77
C THR A 22 -5.12 -8.12 4.78
N ASN A 23 -6.24 -8.06 5.50
CA ASN A 23 -7.13 -9.18 5.81
C ASN A 23 -6.39 -10.43 6.36
N LYS A 24 -5.21 -10.24 7.00
CA LYS A 24 -4.31 -11.32 7.47
C LYS A 24 -4.19 -11.34 9.00
N ILE A 25 -5.30 -11.59 9.69
CA ILE A 25 -5.42 -11.55 11.16
C ILE A 25 -4.33 -12.38 11.88
N VAL A 26 -4.06 -13.61 11.42
CA VAL A 26 -3.10 -14.50 12.09
C VAL A 26 -1.66 -13.99 11.98
N THR A 27 -1.28 -13.45 10.83
CA THR A 27 0.06 -12.90 10.61
C THR A 27 0.24 -11.61 11.39
N THR A 28 -0.76 -10.73 11.36
CA THR A 28 -0.73 -9.46 12.10
C THR A 28 -0.67 -9.68 13.61
N ALA A 29 -1.39 -10.67 14.14
CA ALA A 29 -1.34 -11.03 15.56
C ALA A 29 0.07 -11.50 15.98
N LYS A 30 0.72 -12.33 15.16
CA LYS A 30 2.12 -12.75 15.39
C LYS A 30 3.08 -11.56 15.38
N THR A 31 2.94 -10.64 14.44
CA THR A 31 3.77 -9.42 14.36
C THR A 31 3.56 -8.51 15.56
N ALA A 32 2.34 -8.45 16.09
CA ALA A 32 2.01 -7.71 17.31
C ALA A 32 2.42 -8.43 18.61
N GLY A 33 2.93 -9.67 18.52
CA GLY A 33 3.29 -10.48 19.69
C GLY A 33 2.09 -10.91 20.54
N VAL A 34 0.88 -10.92 19.97
CA VAL A 34 -0.36 -11.29 20.68
C VAL A 34 -1.04 -12.50 20.08
N HIS A 35 -1.91 -13.14 20.86
CA HIS A 35 -2.72 -14.23 20.36
C HIS A 35 -3.81 -13.72 19.40
N ARG A 36 -4.23 -14.57 18.44
CA ARG A 36 -5.26 -14.21 17.44
C ARG A 36 -6.54 -13.67 18.08
N SER A 37 -6.97 -14.28 19.19
CA SER A 37 -8.21 -13.89 19.88
C SER A 37 -8.11 -12.50 20.51
N THR A 38 -6.90 -12.11 20.94
CA THR A 38 -6.63 -10.78 21.48
C THR A 38 -6.73 -9.74 20.38
N LEU A 39 -6.16 -10.01 19.19
CA LEU A 39 -6.30 -9.11 18.05
C LEU A 39 -7.77 -9.04 17.57
N THR A 40 -8.50 -10.15 17.56
CA THR A 40 -9.94 -10.15 17.24
C THR A 40 -10.73 -9.29 18.23
N ALA A 41 -10.41 -9.35 19.53
CA ALA A 41 -11.04 -8.49 20.52
C ALA A 41 -10.76 -7.00 20.26
N TRP A 42 -9.52 -6.64 19.90
CA TRP A 42 -9.19 -5.27 19.52
C TRP A 42 -9.89 -4.83 18.24
N MET A 43 -10.04 -5.72 17.26
CA MET A 43 -10.81 -5.42 16.04
C MET A 43 -12.29 -5.16 16.35
N ASN A 44 -12.88 -5.84 17.33
CA ASN A 44 -14.25 -5.57 17.74
C ASN A 44 -14.37 -4.27 18.55
N GLU A 45 -13.32 -3.90 19.30
CA GLU A 45 -13.31 -2.71 20.16
C GLU A 45 -13.01 -1.42 19.38
N TYR A 46 -12.05 -1.46 18.45
CA TYR A 46 -11.56 -0.27 17.72
C TYR A 46 -11.82 -0.35 16.21
N GLY A 47 -12.40 -1.44 15.70
CA GLY A 47 -12.51 -1.64 14.25
C GLY A 47 -13.41 -0.65 13.54
N ASP A 48 -14.49 -0.21 14.18
CA ASP A 48 -15.40 0.78 13.58
C ASP A 48 -14.76 2.17 13.57
N GLU A 49 -14.14 2.59 14.67
CA GLU A 49 -13.38 3.85 14.75
C GLU A 49 -12.25 3.90 13.70
N VAL A 50 -11.47 2.82 13.58
CA VAL A 50 -10.38 2.73 12.60
C VAL A 50 -10.93 2.72 11.17
N ARG A 51 -12.10 2.12 10.91
CA ARG A 51 -12.73 2.13 9.59
C ARG A 51 -13.20 3.53 9.20
N GLU A 52 -13.83 4.25 10.13
CA GLU A 52 -14.23 5.65 9.93
C GLU A 52 -13.03 6.56 9.65
N GLU A 53 -11.92 6.40 10.39
CA GLU A 53 -10.67 7.12 10.13
C GLU A 53 -10.12 6.81 8.72
N MET A 54 -10.11 5.53 8.32
CA MET A 54 -9.64 5.11 7.00
C MET A 54 -10.52 5.68 5.87
N GLU A 55 -11.83 5.71 6.06
CA GLU A 55 -12.76 6.30 5.08
C GLU A 55 -12.56 7.82 4.95
N ALA A 56 -12.35 8.52 6.06
CA ALA A 56 -12.05 9.96 6.06
C ALA A 56 -10.68 10.28 5.43
N GLU A 57 -9.66 9.44 5.64
CA GLU A 57 -8.33 9.54 5.00
C GLU A 57 -8.41 9.34 3.47
N VAL A 58 -9.32 8.50 3.00
CA VAL A 58 -9.58 8.28 1.56
C VAL A 58 -10.35 9.45 0.95
N GLU A 59 -11.37 9.99 1.65
CA GLU A 59 -12.15 11.13 1.18
C GLU A 59 -11.34 12.43 1.11
N SER A 60 -10.42 12.64 2.06
CA SER A 60 -9.50 13.78 2.08
C SER A 60 -8.36 13.67 1.04
N GLY A 61 -8.20 12.51 0.40
CA GLY A 61 -7.18 12.27 -0.62
C GLY A 61 -5.75 12.15 -0.08
N GLU A 62 -5.57 12.07 1.24
CA GLU A 62 -4.26 11.90 1.90
C GLU A 62 -3.72 10.47 1.72
N VAL A 63 -4.61 9.49 1.52
CA VAL A 63 -4.26 8.10 1.28
C VAL A 63 -4.82 7.65 -0.07
N LEU A 64 -3.94 7.22 -0.98
CA LEU A 64 -4.35 6.57 -2.22
C LEU A 64 -5.15 5.30 -1.88
N PRO A 65 -6.32 5.04 -2.50
CA PRO A 65 -7.16 3.90 -2.16
C PRO A 65 -6.35 2.61 -2.11
N LEU A 66 -6.42 1.91 -0.97
CA LEU A 66 -5.57 0.76 -0.64
C LEU A 66 -5.78 -0.44 -1.58
N GLU A 67 -6.80 -0.42 -2.41
CA GLU A 67 -6.92 -1.32 -3.55
C GLU A 67 -7.08 -0.48 -4.82
N LYS A 68 -5.96 -0.02 -5.36
CA LYS A 68 -5.91 0.11 -6.81
C LYS A 68 -6.11 -1.30 -7.36
N SER A 69 -7.32 -1.56 -7.89
CA SER A 69 -7.71 -2.84 -8.51
C SER A 69 -6.56 -3.40 -9.34
N GLY A 70 -6.42 -4.73 -9.43
CA GLY A 70 -5.42 -5.36 -10.29
C GLY A 70 -5.42 -4.80 -11.73
N ASP A 71 -6.58 -4.33 -12.19
CA ASP A 71 -6.74 -3.64 -13.47
C ASP A 71 -5.96 -2.32 -13.56
N TYR A 72 -5.87 -1.54 -12.48
CA TYR A 72 -5.04 -0.34 -12.43
C TYR A 72 -3.57 -0.69 -12.61
N TYR A 73 -3.05 -1.67 -11.86
CA TYR A 73 -1.66 -2.09 -11.98
C TYR A 73 -1.35 -2.66 -13.36
N LYS A 74 -2.29 -3.40 -13.94
CA LYS A 74 -2.20 -3.89 -15.32
C LYS A 74 -2.12 -2.73 -16.33
N GLN A 75 -2.99 -1.74 -16.21
CA GLN A 75 -2.96 -0.56 -17.08
C GLN A 75 -1.65 0.22 -16.96
N GLN A 76 -1.14 0.40 -15.74
CA GLN A 76 0.13 1.07 -15.51
C GLN A 76 1.31 0.27 -16.08
N TYR A 77 1.29 -1.06 -15.95
CA TYR A 77 2.28 -1.94 -16.55
C TYR A 77 2.27 -1.87 -18.08
N GLU A 78 1.09 -1.98 -18.71
CA GLU A 78 0.94 -1.87 -20.16
C GLU A 78 1.39 -0.50 -20.69
N ARG A 79 1.13 0.57 -19.94
CA ARG A 79 1.61 1.91 -20.25
C ARG A 79 3.12 2.01 -20.15
N ALA A 80 3.72 1.46 -19.09
CA ALA A 80 5.17 1.45 -18.91
C ALA A 80 5.86 0.64 -20.02
N MET A 81 5.32 -0.51 -20.42
CA MET A 81 5.86 -1.34 -21.50
C MET A 81 5.82 -0.64 -22.86
N ARG A 82 4.74 0.10 -23.16
CA ARG A 82 4.67 0.92 -24.39
C ARG A 82 5.76 2.00 -24.43
N LEU A 83 5.89 2.76 -23.34
CA LEU A 83 6.92 3.79 -23.24
C LEU A 83 8.33 3.23 -23.33
N LEU A 84 8.56 2.03 -22.76
CA LEU A 84 9.84 1.34 -22.86
C LEU A 84 10.16 0.99 -24.32
N GLY A 85 9.22 0.42 -25.05
CA GLY A 85 9.40 0.08 -26.48
C GLY A 85 9.67 1.31 -27.35
N GLU A 86 8.98 2.43 -27.10
CA GLU A 86 9.25 3.70 -27.78
C GLU A 86 10.69 4.17 -27.53
N LYS A 87 11.16 4.07 -26.28
CA LYS A 87 12.53 4.44 -25.91
C LYS A 87 13.59 3.50 -26.48
N GLU A 88 13.32 2.21 -26.54
CA GLU A 88 14.22 1.23 -27.18
C GLU A 88 14.36 1.49 -28.68
N LEU A 89 13.26 1.83 -29.37
CA LEU A 89 13.28 2.23 -30.78
C LEU A 89 14.07 3.53 -30.98
N GLU A 90 13.85 4.53 -30.15
CA GLU A 90 14.61 5.79 -30.17
C GLU A 90 16.11 5.52 -30.00
N ILE A 91 16.49 4.68 -29.02
CA ILE A 91 17.88 4.27 -28.79
C ILE A 91 18.46 3.52 -29.99
N ALA A 92 17.70 2.61 -30.60
CA ALA A 92 18.14 1.85 -31.77
C ALA A 92 18.44 2.78 -32.95
N VAL A 93 17.54 3.73 -33.23
CA VAL A 93 17.74 4.74 -34.28
C VAL A 93 18.95 5.61 -33.97
N LEU A 94 19.10 6.09 -32.73
CA LEU A 94 20.24 6.90 -32.32
C LEU A 94 21.56 6.14 -32.46
N LYS A 95 21.62 4.87 -32.05
CA LYS A 95 22.80 4.00 -32.22
C LYS A 95 23.14 3.80 -33.69
N ASP A 96 22.15 3.62 -34.55
CA ASP A 96 22.36 3.50 -35.99
C ASP A 96 22.88 4.80 -36.61
N LEU A 97 22.38 5.96 -36.17
CA LEU A 97 22.87 7.27 -36.62
C LEU A 97 24.32 7.51 -36.19
N VAL A 98 24.70 7.12 -34.97
CA VAL A 98 26.09 7.20 -34.50
C VAL A 98 26.98 6.27 -35.31
N LYS A 99 26.56 5.02 -35.57
CA LYS A 99 27.32 4.08 -36.43
C LYS A 99 27.48 4.55 -37.86
N LYS A 100 26.48 5.27 -38.41
CA LYS A 100 26.47 5.78 -39.78
C LYS A 100 27.22 7.10 -39.97
N ARG A 101 27.71 7.72 -38.90
CA ARG A 101 28.68 8.83 -38.99
C ARG A 101 30.10 8.26 -38.90
N PRO A 102 30.77 7.95 -40.02
CA PRO A 102 32.22 7.83 -40.00
C PRO A 102 32.79 9.21 -39.63
N TYR A 103 33.89 9.22 -38.88
CA TYR A 103 34.75 10.40 -38.75
C TYR A 103 35.16 10.93 -40.13
#